data_AF-L0PBL7-F1
#
_entry.id   AF-L0PBL7-F1
#
_cell.length_a   1.000
_cell.length_b   1.000
_cell.length_c   1.000
_cell.angle_alpha   90.00
_cell.angle_beta   90.00
_cell.angle_gamma   90.00
#
_symmetry.space_group_name_H-M   'P 1'
#
loop_
_entity.id
_entity.type
_entity.pdbx_description
1 polymer ?
#
loop_
_entity_poly.entity_id
_entity_poly.type
_entity_poly.pdbx_seq_one_letter_code
_entity_poly.pdbx_strand_id
1 'polypeptide(L)'
;TSCIVEHKPSSIKNSAENLEWPFKKISELLKLDLFHPCWEIRHGAAMGLREIIKIHGKGAGRIIGLSKVENNKRNKIWLEDVACKLTCIFALDHFGDYISDQVVAPIRESVSQTLGALLVHVDSESVQEVYRILYRLVFQQDMNS
;
A
#
# COMPACT_ATOMS: atom_id res chain seq x y z
N THR A 1 41.14 11.55 11.34
CA THR A 1 41.91 10.41 10.82
C THR A 1 41.15 9.79 9.68
N SER A 2 41.59 10.08 8.46
CA SER A 2 41.11 9.46 7.23
C SER A 2 41.49 7.97 7.22
N CYS A 3 40.61 7.15 6.64
CA CYS A 3 41.05 6.08 5.74
C CYS A 3 40.12 6.11 4.52
N ILE A 4 40.65 6.70 3.46
CA ILE A 4 40.15 6.64 2.10
C ILE A 4 40.34 5.20 1.62
N VAL A 5 39.30 4.60 1.03
CA VAL A 5 39.45 3.45 0.14
C VAL A 5 39.04 3.93 -1.24
N GLU A 6 40.01 4.08 -2.12
CA GLU A 6 39.77 4.41 -3.52
C GLU A 6 39.79 3.15 -4.40
N HIS A 7 38.94 3.21 -5.43
CA HIS A 7 38.93 2.44 -6.67
C HIS A 7 38.31 1.03 -6.71
N LYS A 8 37.05 1.01 -7.15
CA LYS A 8 36.78 0.88 -8.60
C LYS A 8 35.54 1.73 -8.90
N PRO A 9 35.54 2.65 -9.88
CA PRO A 9 34.28 3.11 -10.40
C PRO A 9 33.70 1.89 -11.10
N SER A 10 32.89 1.10 -10.38
CA SER A 10 31.83 0.39 -11.07
C SER A 10 31.14 1.49 -11.84
N SER A 11 31.23 1.41 -13.17
CA SER A 11 30.50 2.31 -14.03
C SER A 11 29.04 2.08 -13.65
N ILE A 12 28.55 2.84 -12.68
CA ILE A 12 27.18 3.28 -12.64
C ILE A 12 27.11 4.04 -13.94
N LYS A 13 26.75 3.30 -14.99
CA LYS A 13 26.23 3.89 -16.20
C LYS A 13 25.12 4.77 -15.66
N ASN A 14 25.36 6.07 -15.63
CA ASN A 14 24.31 7.06 -15.65
C ASN A 14 23.65 6.91 -17.02
N SER A 15 23.01 5.77 -17.23
CA SER A 15 21.86 5.75 -18.10
C SER A 15 20.89 6.72 -17.42
N ALA A 16 20.41 7.69 -18.16
CA ALA A 16 19.23 8.47 -17.80
C ALA A 16 18.00 7.52 -17.81
N GLU A 17 18.10 6.39 -17.10
CA GLU A 17 17.06 5.42 -16.85
C GLU A 17 16.22 6.00 -15.73
N ASN A 18 15.15 6.71 -16.10
CA ASN A 18 13.91 6.85 -15.35
C ASN A 18 14.01 6.42 -13.88
N LEU A 19 14.61 7.27 -13.02
CA LEU A 19 14.79 6.94 -11.61
C LEU A 19 13.40 6.72 -10.98
N GLU A 20 13.16 5.49 -10.54
CA GLU A 20 11.90 5.10 -9.93
C GLU A 20 11.83 5.58 -8.47
N TRP A 21 10.61 5.66 -7.94
CA TRP A 21 10.40 5.95 -6.53
C TRP A 21 11.19 4.98 -5.62
N PRO A 22 12.02 5.46 -4.67
CA PRO A 22 12.97 4.63 -3.92
C PRO A 22 12.34 3.45 -3.17
N PHE A 23 11.11 3.63 -2.69
CA PHE A 23 10.40 2.62 -1.91
C PHE A 23 9.62 1.61 -2.77
N LYS A 24 9.69 1.70 -4.11
CA LYS A 24 8.91 0.84 -5.01
C LYS A 24 9.10 -0.64 -4.66
N LYS A 25 10.34 -1.14 -4.63
CA LYS A 25 10.63 -2.57 -4.40
C LYS A 25 10.11 -3.07 -3.05
N ILE A 26 10.40 -2.34 -1.97
CA ILE A 26 9.92 -2.73 -0.63
C ILE A 26 8.40 -2.64 -0.54
N SER A 27 7.78 -1.64 -1.17
CA SER A 27 6.33 -1.52 -1.18
C SER A 27 5.63 -2.64 -1.95
N GLU A 28 6.22 -3.13 -3.05
CA GLU A 28 5.69 -4.31 -3.76
C GLU A 28 5.76 -5.56 -2.87
N LEU A 29 6.87 -5.77 -2.15
CA LEU A 29 6.99 -6.88 -1.20
C LEU A 29 5.92 -6.79 -0.10
N LEU A 30 5.79 -5.63 0.55
CA LEU A 30 4.80 -5.43 1.62
C LEU A 30 3.37 -5.62 1.10
N LYS A 31 3.07 -5.18 -0.12
CA LYS A 31 1.75 -5.40 -0.75
C LYS A 31 1.43 -6.89 -0.96
N LEU A 32 2.43 -7.73 -1.20
CA LEU A 32 2.27 -9.18 -1.28
C LEU A 32 2.09 -9.77 0.13
N ASP A 33 2.91 -9.34 1.08
CA ASP A 33 2.90 -9.83 2.46
C ASP A 33 1.60 -9.50 3.22
N LEU A 34 0.81 -8.53 2.74
CA LEU A 34 -0.55 -8.24 3.24
C LEU A 34 -1.48 -9.47 3.23
N PHE A 35 -1.25 -10.44 2.35
CA PHE A 35 -2.08 -11.64 2.21
C PHE A 35 -1.37 -12.93 2.68
N HIS A 36 -0.26 -12.79 3.40
CA HIS A 36 0.50 -13.92 3.90
C HIS A 36 -0.29 -14.75 4.94
N PRO A 37 -0.19 -16.09 4.99
CA PRO A 37 -0.94 -16.93 5.94
C PRO A 37 -0.60 -16.65 7.42
N CYS A 38 0.66 -16.36 7.73
CA CYS A 38 1.11 -15.94 9.07
C CYS A 38 0.72 -14.49 9.35
N TRP A 39 0.02 -14.26 10.47
CA TRP A 39 -0.59 -12.96 10.81
C TRP A 39 0.45 -11.91 11.21
N GLU A 40 1.57 -12.33 11.80
CA GLU A 40 2.70 -11.48 12.17
C GLU A 40 3.30 -10.80 10.93
N ILE A 41 3.40 -11.54 9.82
CA ILE A 41 3.87 -11.01 8.54
C ILE A 41 2.86 -10.01 7.97
N ARG A 42 1.55 -10.32 8.00
CA ARG A 42 0.50 -9.37 7.56
C ARG A 42 0.52 -8.08 8.37
N HIS A 43 0.65 -8.18 9.68
CA HIS A 43 0.73 -7.05 10.59
C HIS A 43 1.96 -6.17 10.29
N GLY A 44 3.13 -6.78 10.17
CA GLY A 44 4.37 -6.09 9.79
C GLY A 44 4.25 -5.40 8.42
N ALA A 45 3.62 -6.07 7.45
CA ALA A 45 3.37 -5.52 6.13
C ALA A 45 2.47 -4.28 6.16
N ALA A 46 1.36 -4.34 6.90
CA ALA A 46 0.44 -3.22 7.08
C ALA A 46 1.13 -2.01 7.74
N MET A 47 1.90 -2.25 8.81
CA MET A 47 2.64 -1.20 9.51
C MET A 47 3.75 -0.59 8.65
N GLY A 48 4.51 -1.43 7.92
CA GLY A 48 5.55 -0.95 7.00
C GLY A 48 4.97 -0.07 5.90
N LEU A 49 3.86 -0.49 5.29
CA LEU A 49 3.16 0.32 4.29
C LEU A 49 2.65 1.63 4.90
N ARG A 50 2.11 1.61 6.12
CA ARG A 50 1.63 2.81 6.80
C ARG A 50 2.73 3.86 6.93
N GLU A 51 3.89 3.50 7.43
CA GLU A 51 4.98 4.47 7.63
C GLU A 51 5.52 5.02 6.31
N ILE A 52 5.64 4.17 5.28
CA ILE A 52 6.03 4.63 3.94
C ILE A 52 5.00 5.60 3.38
N ILE A 53 3.72 5.23 3.40
CA ILE A 53 2.64 6.03 2.81
C ILE A 53 2.49 7.35 3.53
N LYS A 54 2.48 7.34 4.87
CA LYS A 54 2.33 8.53 5.71
C LYS A 54 3.28 9.67 5.35
N ILE A 55 4.52 9.34 4.97
CA ILE A 55 5.55 10.34 4.64
C ILE A 55 5.71 10.50 3.12
N HIS A 56 5.67 9.40 2.36
CA HIS A 56 6.06 9.36 0.95
C HIS A 56 4.91 9.08 -0.02
N GLY A 57 3.65 9.03 0.45
CA GLY A 57 2.46 8.67 -0.35
C GLY A 57 2.25 9.56 -1.58
N LYS A 58 2.54 10.87 -1.49
CA LYS A 58 2.46 11.80 -2.64
C LYS A 58 3.39 11.43 -3.79
N GLY A 59 4.50 10.77 -3.50
CA GLY A 59 5.53 10.37 -4.47
C GLY A 59 5.37 8.96 -5.00
N ALA A 60 4.47 8.16 -4.42
CA ALA A 60 4.35 6.75 -4.74
C ALA A 60 3.98 6.51 -6.22
N GLY A 61 4.60 5.50 -6.85
CA GLY A 61 4.38 5.16 -8.26
C GLY A 61 4.96 6.12 -9.31
N ARG A 62 5.53 7.26 -8.88
CA ARG A 62 6.11 8.27 -9.78
C ARG A 62 7.48 7.83 -10.33
N ILE A 63 7.82 8.38 -11.49
CA ILE A 63 9.08 8.15 -12.21
C ILE A 63 9.66 9.49 -12.63
N ILE A 64 10.97 9.67 -12.39
CA ILE A 64 11.71 10.86 -12.86
C ILE A 64 11.76 10.85 -14.40
N GLY A 65 11.49 11.99 -15.02
CA GLY A 65 11.47 12.14 -16.49
C GLY A 65 10.07 12.12 -17.11
N LEU A 66 9.04 11.70 -16.36
CA LEU A 66 7.64 11.77 -16.83
C LEU A 66 6.98 13.11 -16.51
N SER A 67 5.97 13.47 -17.32
CA SER A 67 5.17 14.67 -17.11
C SER A 67 4.41 14.63 -15.77
N LYS A 68 4.01 15.80 -15.25
CA LYS A 68 3.22 15.89 -14.02
C LYS A 68 1.88 15.15 -14.13
N VAL A 69 1.23 15.22 -15.30
CA VAL A 69 -0.06 14.55 -15.56
C VAL A 69 0.12 13.04 -15.49
N GLU A 70 1.15 12.50 -16.15
CA GLU A 70 1.44 11.07 -16.16
C GLU A 70 1.79 10.58 -14.75
N ASN A 71 2.66 11.31 -14.04
CA ASN A 71 3.03 10.96 -12.67
C ASN A 71 1.86 11.05 -11.68
N ASN A 72 0.93 11.99 -11.87
CA ASN A 72 -0.29 12.05 -11.06
C ASN A 72 -1.20 10.84 -11.32
N LYS A 73 -1.37 10.42 -12.58
CA LYS A 73 -2.13 9.22 -12.93
C LYS A 73 -1.51 7.96 -12.31
N ARG A 74 -0.19 7.81 -12.42
CA ARG A 74 0.54 6.68 -11.82
C ARG A 74 0.43 6.65 -10.30
N ASN A 75 0.49 7.82 -9.65
CA ASN A 75 0.31 7.93 -8.21
C ASN A 75 -1.10 7.54 -7.79
N LYS A 76 -2.12 8.00 -8.51
CA LYS A 76 -3.52 7.58 -8.29
C LYS A 76 -3.67 6.06 -8.38
N ILE A 77 -3.22 5.45 -9.47
CA ILE A 77 -3.28 3.99 -9.66
C ILE A 77 -2.58 3.24 -8.53
N TRP A 78 -1.41 3.72 -8.09
CA TRP A 78 -0.66 3.08 -7.01
C TRP A 78 -1.41 3.16 -5.66
N LEU A 79 -2.03 4.30 -5.35
CA LEU A 79 -2.80 4.48 -4.12
C LEU A 79 -4.11 3.67 -4.15
N GLU A 80 -4.81 3.65 -5.28
CA GLU A 80 -6.01 2.84 -5.49
C GLU A 80 -5.71 1.34 -5.36
N ASP A 81 -4.57 0.88 -5.89
CA ASP A 81 -4.11 -0.52 -5.75
C ASP A 81 -3.96 -0.92 -4.27
N VAL A 82 -3.33 -0.07 -3.47
CA VAL A 82 -3.17 -0.32 -2.03
C VAL A 82 -4.54 -0.25 -1.32
N ALA A 83 -5.37 0.76 -1.61
CA ALA A 83 -6.69 0.89 -1.01
C ALA A 83 -7.58 -0.33 -1.29
N CYS A 84 -7.55 -0.85 -2.51
CA CYS A 84 -8.22 -2.09 -2.89
C CYS A 84 -7.72 -3.28 -2.06
N LYS A 85 -6.40 -3.45 -1.92
CA LYS A 85 -5.82 -4.53 -1.09
C LYS A 85 -6.24 -4.41 0.38
N LEU A 86 -6.22 -3.22 0.97
CA LEU A 86 -6.62 -3.01 2.37
C LEU A 86 -8.11 -3.30 2.57
N THR A 87 -8.97 -2.89 1.64
CA THR A 87 -10.42 -3.17 1.71
C THR A 87 -10.74 -4.64 1.49
N CYS A 88 -9.99 -5.36 0.64
CA CYS A 88 -10.08 -6.82 0.52
C CYS A 88 -9.76 -7.53 1.84
N ILE A 89 -8.80 -7.04 2.63
CA ILE A 89 -8.50 -7.63 3.94
C ILE A 89 -9.71 -7.50 4.88
N PHE A 90 -10.41 -6.36 4.90
CA PHE A 90 -11.64 -6.22 5.68
C PHE A 90 -12.73 -7.21 5.24
N ALA A 91 -12.87 -7.42 3.94
CA ALA A 91 -13.82 -8.41 3.41
C ALA A 91 -13.46 -9.83 3.84
N LEU A 92 -12.18 -10.23 3.70
CA LEU A 92 -11.69 -11.56 4.07
C LEU A 92 -11.80 -11.82 5.57
N ASP A 93 -11.49 -10.83 6.41
CA ASP A 93 -11.61 -10.92 7.86
C ASP A 93 -13.08 -11.08 8.30
N HIS A 94 -14.00 -10.36 7.64
CA HIS A 94 -15.43 -10.53 7.84
C HIS A 94 -15.91 -11.95 7.48
N PHE A 95 -15.42 -12.57 6.39
CA PHE A 95 -15.72 -13.98 6.08
C PHE A 95 -15.17 -14.97 7.12
N GLY A 96 -14.02 -14.67 7.72
CA GLY A 96 -13.44 -15.45 8.82
C GLY A 96 -14.35 -15.50 10.04
N ASP A 97 -15.02 -14.38 10.36
CA ASP A 97 -15.98 -14.27 11.46
C ASP A 97 -17.22 -15.20 11.28
N TYR A 98 -17.56 -15.61 10.05
CA TYR A 98 -18.70 -16.52 9.78
C TYR A 98 -18.37 -18.01 9.86
N ILE A 99 -17.10 -18.40 9.69
CA ILE A 99 -16.75 -19.80 9.40
C ILE A 99 -16.24 -20.57 10.63
N SER A 100 -15.72 -19.97 11.71
CA SER A 100 -15.25 -20.76 12.87
C SER A 100 -14.85 -19.95 14.11
N ASP A 101 -14.95 -20.60 15.28
CA ASP A 101 -14.24 -20.37 16.57
C ASP A 101 -12.69 -20.37 16.45
N GLN A 102 -12.10 -19.84 15.37
CA GLN A 102 -10.65 -19.71 15.25
C GLN A 102 -10.19 -18.36 15.76
N VAL A 103 -9.12 -18.38 16.56
CA VAL A 103 -8.43 -17.20 17.08
C VAL A 103 -7.91 -16.36 15.91
N VAL A 104 -8.70 -15.39 15.44
CA VAL A 104 -8.28 -14.43 14.42
C VAL A 104 -7.44 -13.34 15.09
N ALA A 105 -6.18 -13.20 14.68
CA ALA A 105 -5.34 -12.12 15.17
C ALA A 105 -5.86 -10.75 14.69
N PRO A 106 -5.85 -9.71 15.55
CA PRO A 106 -6.54 -8.44 15.29
C PRO A 106 -5.74 -7.53 14.34
N ILE A 107 -5.56 -7.92 13.07
CA ILE A 107 -4.89 -7.06 12.08
C ILE A 107 -5.78 -5.92 11.57
N ARG A 108 -7.10 -5.97 11.86
CA ARG A 108 -8.08 -4.94 11.49
C ARG A 108 -7.65 -3.55 11.91
N GLU A 109 -7.12 -3.40 13.12
CA GLU A 109 -6.68 -2.10 13.63
C GLU A 109 -5.52 -1.56 12.78
N SER A 110 -4.49 -2.38 12.53
CA SER A 110 -3.33 -1.96 11.76
C SER A 110 -3.69 -1.61 10.33
N VAL A 111 -4.52 -2.44 9.67
CA VAL A 111 -5.00 -2.17 8.29
C VAL A 111 -5.86 -0.90 8.25
N SER A 112 -6.70 -0.65 9.26
CA SER A 112 -7.49 0.59 9.37
C SER A 112 -6.61 1.82 9.54
N GLN A 113 -5.58 1.73 10.38
CA GLN A 113 -4.60 2.81 10.54
C GLN A 113 -3.80 3.06 9.25
N THR A 114 -3.45 2.01 8.50
CA THR A 114 -2.80 2.13 7.19
C THR A 114 -3.72 2.78 6.17
N LEU A 115 -5.00 2.40 6.12
CA LEU A 115 -5.98 3.01 5.23
C LEU A 115 -6.18 4.49 5.57
N GLY A 116 -6.25 4.85 6.85
CA GLY A 116 -6.31 6.25 7.29
C GLY A 116 -5.09 7.06 6.83
N ALA A 117 -3.89 6.50 6.91
CA ALA A 117 -2.67 7.13 6.40
C ALA A 117 -2.66 7.25 4.87
N LEU A 118 -3.33 6.35 4.15
CA LEU A 118 -3.47 6.40 2.69
C LEU A 118 -4.48 7.45 2.24
N LEU A 119 -5.61 7.57 2.96
CA LEU A 119 -6.73 8.41 2.55
C LEU A 119 -6.39 9.90 2.44
N VAL A 120 -5.34 10.37 3.12
CA VAL A 120 -4.86 11.77 3.01
C VAL A 120 -4.12 12.07 1.70
N HIS A 121 -3.81 11.05 0.89
CA HIS A 121 -3.05 11.16 -0.36
C HIS A 121 -3.89 10.93 -1.62
N VAL A 122 -5.08 10.34 -1.49
CA VAL A 122 -5.98 10.08 -2.62
C VAL A 122 -6.86 11.29 -2.93
N ASP A 123 -7.39 11.33 -4.15
CA ASP A 123 -8.36 12.35 -4.55
C ASP A 123 -9.78 12.04 -4.03
N SER A 124 -10.66 13.05 -4.09
CA SER A 124 -12.02 12.94 -3.55
C SER A 124 -12.83 11.81 -4.19
N GLU A 125 -12.65 11.58 -5.49
CA GLU A 125 -13.30 10.49 -6.21
C GLU A 125 -12.92 9.13 -5.61
N SER A 126 -11.62 8.85 -5.45
CA SER A 126 -11.15 7.59 -4.85
C SER A 126 -11.61 7.43 -3.40
N VAL A 127 -11.67 8.52 -2.63
CA VAL A 127 -12.22 8.48 -1.25
C VAL A 127 -13.68 8.03 -1.25
N GLN A 128 -14.50 8.55 -2.16
CA GLN A 128 -15.90 8.15 -2.27
C GLN A 128 -16.05 6.67 -2.65
N GLU A 129 -15.19 6.16 -3.54
CA GLU A 129 -15.20 4.74 -3.90
C GLU A 129 -14.78 3.85 -2.72
N VAL A 130 -13.73 4.20 -1.99
CA VAL A 130 -13.34 3.48 -0.77
C VAL A 130 -14.48 3.52 0.26
N TYR A 131 -15.13 4.67 0.46
CA TYR A 131 -16.28 4.79 1.35
C TYR A 131 -17.44 3.89 0.93
N ARG A 132 -17.78 3.83 -0.36
CA ARG A 132 -18.82 2.93 -0.89
C ARG A 132 -18.52 1.47 -0.61
N ILE A 133 -17.27 1.05 -0.80
CA ILE A 133 -16.83 -0.32 -0.50
C ILE A 133 -16.99 -0.61 1.00
N LEU A 134 -16.48 0.28 1.87
CA LEU A 134 -16.59 0.12 3.33
C LEU A 134 -18.05 0.11 3.79
N TYR A 135 -18.89 0.99 3.22
CA TYR A 135 -20.32 1.04 3.52
C TYR A 135 -21.01 -0.28 3.16
N ARG A 136 -20.72 -0.84 1.98
CA ARG A 136 -21.26 -2.15 1.57
C ARG A 136 -20.78 -3.27 2.48
N LEU A 137 -19.52 -3.26 2.91
CA LEU A 137 -18.98 -4.25 3.84
C LEU A 137 -19.66 -4.19 5.22
N VAL A 138 -19.94 -2.99 5.73
CA VAL A 138 -20.59 -2.80 7.04
C VAL A 138 -22.09 -3.11 6.99
N PHE A 139 -22.79 -2.64 5.96
CA PHE A 139 -24.25 -2.69 5.90
C PHE A 139 -24.80 -3.84 5.04
N GLN A 140 -23.94 -4.68 4.46
CA GLN A 140 -24.30 -5.91 3.74
C GLN A 140 -25.36 -5.71 2.64
N GLN A 141 -25.32 -4.58 1.93
CA GLN A 141 -26.39 -4.17 1.02
C GLN A 141 -26.56 -5.02 -0.27
N ASP A 142 -25.84 -6.14 -0.42
CA ASP A 142 -25.95 -7.03 -1.61
C ASP A 142 -26.20 -8.52 -1.31
N MET A 143 -26.67 -8.88 -0.12
CA MET A 143 -27.12 -10.27 0.17
C MET A 143 -28.64 -10.46 0.02
N ASN A 144 -29.37 -9.43 -0.41
CA ASN A 144 -30.79 -9.49 -0.72
C ASN A 144 -31.01 -9.12 -2.20
N SER A 145 -30.79 -10.07 -3.10
CA SER A 145 -31.29 -10.04 -4.48
C SER A 145 -31.63 -11.46 -4.90
#